data_AF-A0AAV7FLP0-F1
#
_entry.id   AF-A0AAV7FLP0-F1
#
_cell.length_a   1.000
_cell.length_b   1.000
_cell.length_c   1.000
_cell.angle_alpha   90.00
_cell.angle_beta   90.00
_cell.angle_gamma   90.00
#
_symmetry.space_group_name_H-M   'P 1'
#
loop_
_entity.id
_entity.type
_entity.pdbx_description
1 polymer ?
#
loop_
_entity_poly.entity_id
_entity_poly.type
_entity_poly.pdbx_seq_one_letter_code
_entity_poly.pdbx_strand_id
1 'polypeptide(L)' 'MALAEEGFRALDEKSLIEYIRATPAVSSLLGDDLEGLTVKEVGDGNLNFVYIVISSSGGSLVIKQVYFLCIAMQPK' A
#
# COMPACT_ATOMS: atom_id res chain seq x y z
N MET A 1 18.42 12.48 -11.08
CA MET A 1 18.15 11.19 -10.43
C MET A 1 17.82 11.52 -8.99
N ALA A 2 16.54 11.50 -8.61
CA ALA A 2 16.14 11.81 -7.24
C ALA A 2 16.42 10.57 -6.38
N LEU A 3 17.24 10.75 -5.35
CA LEU A 3 17.48 9.76 -4.31
C LEU A 3 16.16 9.50 -3.60
N ALA A 4 15.71 8.25 -3.59
CA ALA A 4 14.57 7.86 -2.77
C ALA A 4 14.95 8.13 -1.30
N GLU A 5 14.13 8.91 -0.59
CA GLU A 5 14.33 9.08 0.84
C GLU A 5 14.21 7.71 1.52
N GLU A 6 15.30 7.23 2.14
CA GLU A 6 15.36 5.96 2.89
C GLU A 6 14.63 6.05 4.25
N GLY A 7 13.51 6.78 4.29
CA GLY A 7 12.74 7.07 5.49
C GLY A 7 11.30 6.55 5.40
N PHE A 8 10.66 6.39 6.55
CA PHE A 8 9.22 6.15 6.60
C PHE A 8 8.49 7.32 5.93
N ARG A 9 7.71 7.00 4.88
CA ARG A 9 6.79 7.93 4.24
C ARG A 9 5.37 7.45 4.47
N ALA A 10 4.57 8.24 5.17
CA ALA A 10 3.13 7.98 5.26
C ALA A 10 2.54 8.00 3.85
N LEU A 11 1.80 6.95 3.50
CA LEU A 11 1.10 6.86 2.24
C LEU A 11 -0.20 7.67 2.31
N ASP A 12 -0.67 8.07 1.15
CA ASP A 12 -1.98 8.63 0.87
C ASP A 12 -2.59 7.80 -0.27
N GLU A 13 -3.84 8.05 -0.62
CA GLU A 13 -4.55 7.25 -1.63
C GLU A 13 -3.81 7.23 -2.99
N LYS A 14 -3.17 8.34 -3.39
CA LYS A 14 -2.42 8.41 -4.66
C LYS A 14 -1.08 7.71 -4.56
N SER A 15 -0.30 7.99 -3.51
CA SER A 15 0.99 7.35 -3.32
C SER A 15 0.86 5.84 -3.03
N LEU A 16 -0.27 5.38 -2.51
CA LEU A 16 -0.57 3.96 -2.37
C LEU A 16 -0.75 3.27 -3.72
N ILE A 17 -1.41 3.91 -4.69
CA ILE A 17 -1.54 3.38 -6.05
C ILE A 17 -0.16 3.22 -6.70
N GLU A 18 0.71 4.23 -6.54
CA GLU A 18 2.09 4.16 -7.03
C GLU A 18 2.87 3.02 -6.36
N TYR A 19 2.73 2.86 -5.03
CA TYR A 19 3.35 1.77 -4.28
C TYR A 19 2.88 0.39 -4.75
N ILE A 20 1.57 0.20 -4.97
CA ILE A 20 1.01 -1.05 -5.47
C ILE A 20 1.58 -1.38 -6.86
N ARG A 21 1.62 -0.39 -7.76
CA ARG A 21 2.18 -0.56 -9.12
C ARG A 21 3.67 -0.92 -9.08
N ALA A 22 4.41 -0.34 -8.15
CA ALA A 22 5.83 -0.63 -7.94
C ALA A 22 6.10 -1.96 -7.22
N THR A 23 5.06 -2.63 -6.68
CA THR A 23 5.20 -3.85 -5.87
C THR A 23 4.49 -5.04 -6.54
N PRO A 24 5.18 -5.82 -7.39
CA PRO A 24 4.58 -6.93 -8.14
C PRO A 24 3.83 -7.95 -7.28
N ALA A 25 4.31 -8.23 -6.07
CA ALA A 25 3.68 -9.16 -5.15
C ALA A 25 2.29 -8.68 -4.67
N VAL A 26 2.06 -7.36 -4.62
CA VAL A 26 0.78 -6.77 -4.22
C VAL A 26 -0.11 -6.57 -5.43
N SER A 27 0.41 -6.05 -6.54
CA SER A 27 -0.39 -5.84 -7.75
C SER A 27 -0.95 -7.14 -8.33
N SER A 28 -0.21 -8.25 -8.25
CA SER A 28 -0.69 -9.57 -8.68
C SER A 28 -1.93 -10.06 -7.92
N LEU A 29 -2.21 -9.52 -6.73
CA LEU A 29 -3.42 -9.85 -5.95
C LEU A 29 -4.66 -9.09 -6.40
N LEU A 30 -4.48 -8.00 -7.15
CA LEU A 30 -5.56 -7.13 -7.64
C LEU A 30 -5.98 -7.45 -9.08
N GLY A 31 -5.25 -8.34 -9.76
CA GLY A 31 -5.46 -8.70 -11.16
C GLY A 31 -4.64 -7.84 -12.12
N ASP A 32 -4.85 -8.05 -13.42
CA ASP A 32 -4.06 -7.41 -14.48
C ASP A 32 -4.41 -5.93 -14.71
N ASP A 33 -5.61 -5.49 -14.31
CA ASP A 33 -6.06 -4.09 -14.45
C ASP A 33 -5.77 -3.27 -13.19
N LEU A 34 -4.72 -2.44 -13.25
CA LEU A 34 -4.35 -1.50 -12.19
C LEU A 34 -4.77 -0.04 -12.52
N GLU A 35 -5.52 0.18 -13.59
CA GLU A 35 -6.02 1.51 -13.97
C GLU A 35 -7.35 1.84 -13.29
N GLY A 36 -8.19 0.83 -13.03
CA GLY A 36 -9.49 0.98 -12.36
C GLY A 36 -9.46 0.82 -10.82
N LEU A 37 -8.32 1.06 -10.16
CA LEU A 37 -8.23 0.91 -8.70
C LEU A 37 -9.02 2.00 -7.97
N THR A 38 -9.92 1.58 -7.09
CA THR A 38 -10.56 2.43 -6.09
C THR A 38 -9.88 2.22 -4.75
N VAL A 39 -9.37 3.31 -4.16
CA VAL A 39 -8.71 3.30 -2.86
C VAL A 39 -9.52 4.17 -1.92
N LYS A 40 -9.71 3.71 -0.68
CA LYS A 40 -10.34 4.50 0.38
C LYS A 40 -9.65 4.28 1.72
N GLU A 41 -9.26 5.37 2.37
CA GLU A 41 -8.79 5.36 3.75
C GLU A 41 -9.99 5.17 4.72
N VAL A 42 -9.86 4.22 5.64
CA VAL A 42 -10.90 3.79 6.60
C VAL A 42 -10.35 3.63 8.02
N GLY A 43 -9.16 4.14 8.29
CA GLY A 43 -8.60 4.19 9.63
C GLY A 43 -9.43 5.08 10.56
N ASP A 44 -9.21 4.91 11.85
CA ASP A 44 -9.86 5.68 12.91
C ASP A 44 -9.19 7.04 13.17
N GLY A 45 -8.20 7.41 12.34
CA GLY A 45 -7.46 8.67 12.44
C GLY A 45 -6.35 8.67 13.50
N ASN A 46 -5.95 7.50 14.01
CA ASN A 46 -4.92 7.38 15.04
C ASN A 46 -3.55 6.98 14.45
N LEU A 47 -3.01 5.81 14.81
CA LEU A 47 -1.62 5.41 14.51
C LEU A 47 -1.43 4.63 13.20
N ASN A 48 -2.52 4.07 12.67
CA ASN A 48 -2.46 3.20 11.49
C ASN A 48 -3.28 3.81 10.37
N PHE A 49 -2.70 3.83 9.18
CA PHE A 49 -3.47 4.08 7.97
C PHE A 49 -4.00 2.74 7.46
N VAL A 50 -5.31 2.65 7.27
CA VAL A 50 -5.96 1.44 6.76
C VAL A 50 -6.67 1.80 5.47
N TYR A 51 -6.30 1.13 4.39
CA TYR A 51 -6.88 1.35 3.07
C TYR A 51 -7.62 0.11 2.60
N ILE A 52 -8.82 0.32 2.07
CA ILE A 52 -9.50 -0.68 1.25
C ILE A 52 -9.16 -0.36 -0.20
N VAL A 53 -8.62 -1.36 -0.91
CA VAL A 53 -8.31 -1.27 -2.33
C VAL A 53 -9.19 -2.26 -3.08
N ILE A 54 -9.90 -1.77 -4.08
CA ILE A 54 -10.79 -2.56 -4.92
C ILE A 54 -10.37 -2.36 -6.37
N SER A 55 -10.13 -3.46 -7.07
CA SER A 55 -9.93 -3.47 -8.52
C SER A 55 -11.26 -3.65 -9.24
N SER A 56 -11.42 -2.92 -10.34
CA SER A 56 -12.45 -3.11 -11.37
C SER A 56 -12.52 -4.55 -11.88
N SER A 57 -11.39 -5.27 -11.92
CA SER A 57 -11.30 -6.65 -12.40
C SER A 57 -11.68 -7.71 -11.36
N GLY A 58 -12.11 -7.31 -10.16
CA GLY A 58 -12.69 -8.21 -9.15
C GLY A 58 -11.76 -8.61 -8.00
N GLY A 59 -10.54 -8.08 -7.93
CA GLY A 59 -9.64 -8.24 -6.78
C GLY A 59 -9.89 -7.19 -5.69
N SER A 60 -9.70 -7.54 -4.42
CA SER A 60 -9.71 -6.56 -3.33
C SER A 60 -8.72 -6.95 -2.23
N LEU A 61 -8.17 -5.95 -1.55
CA LEU A 61 -7.26 -6.15 -0.43
C LEU A 61 -7.34 -4.99 0.56
N VAL A 62 -6.87 -5.26 1.78
CA VAL A 62 -6.72 -4.26 2.82
C VAL A 62 -5.24 -4.02 3.06
N ILE A 63 -4.78 -2.78 2.96
CA ILE A 63 -3.41 -2.38 3.28
C ILE A 63 -3.42 -1.65 4.61
N LYS A 64 -2.59 -2.09 5.55
CA LYS A 64 -2.38 -1.42 6.83
C LYS A 64 -0.94 -0.93 6.92
N GLN A 65 -0.74 0.37 6.96
CA GLN A 65 0.56 0.98 7.22
C GLN A 65 0.66 1.40 8.68
N VAL A 66 1.78 1.07 9.32
CA VAL A 66 2.05 1.36 10.73
C VAL A 66 3.29 2.25 10.82
N TYR A 67 3.20 3.37 11.55
CA TYR A 67 4.30 4.33 11.74
C TYR A 67 5.55 3.71 12.38
N PHE A 68 5.38 2.69 13.23
CA PHE A 68 6.45 1.96 13.90
C PHE A 68 6.20 0.46 13.85
N LEU A 69 6.72 -0.20 12.83
CA LEU A 69 6.96 -1.65 12.89
C LEU A 69 8.46 -1.88 12.68
N CYS A 70 9.22 -1.77 13.76
CA CYS A 70 10.62 -2.18 13.79
C CYS A 70 10.64 -3.72 13.73
N ILE A 71 10.62 -4.31 12.52
CA ILE A 71 10.94 -5.73 12.36
C ILE A 71 12.46 -5.85 12.15
N ALA A 72 13.21 -5.84 13.25
CA ALA A 72 14.49 -6.52 13.27
C ALA A 72 14.22 -8.03 13.42
N MET A 73 13.82 -8.70 12.35
CA MET A 73 13.80 -10.17 12.27
C MET A 73 14.50 -10.59 10.99
N GLN A 74 15.79 -10.87 11.11
CA GLN A 74 16.49 -11.79 10.22
C GLN A 74 16.16 -13.22 10.69
N PRO A 75 15.50 -14.07 9.90
CA PRO A 75 15.53 -15.50 10.15
C PRO A 75 16.78 -16.12 9.49
N LYS A 76 17.49 -16.92 10.27
CA LYS A 76 18.54 -17.85 9.81
C LYS A 76 17.99 -18.91 8.87
#